data_AF-A0A4U0VPU0-F1
#
_entry.id   AF-A0A4U0VPU0-F1
#
_cell.length_a   1.000
_cell.length_b   1.000
_cell.length_c   1.000
_cell.angle_alpha   90.00
_cell.angle_beta   90.00
_cell.angle_gamma   90.00
#
_symmetry.space_group_name_H-M   'P 1'
#
loop_
_entity.id
_entity.type
_entity.pdbx_description
1 polymer ?
#
loop_
_entity_poly.entity_id
_entity_poly.type
_entity_poly.pdbx_seq_one_letter_code
_entity_poly.pdbx_strand_id
1 'polypeptide(L)'
;MQTPAQHQHQHPHPHPHQPMAGPSGGPPPVPDSELTLLPLSLDPTPLSPTPVKFTVGETLPSGFASADLDQVNELARILLTASNPNVVFPPPPQPVVNERSKKIASAKEAGNVAFKKGQWQDAIKLYTMSADIAASRPVFEANVYARDELALALANRSAAYTSAGEYVNALVDAEAVIQLKRPWIKGHFRKGKALVAMSRFEEAREAFLLGLQFDPTAEELQNAVNEVEEQIRHRTRQSVSEA
;
A
#
# COMPACT_ATOMS: atom_id res chain seq x y z
N MET A 1 -25.21 60.90 44.65
CA MET A 1 -24.53 61.57 43.53
C MET A 1 -23.04 61.40 43.70
N GLN A 2 -22.47 60.39 43.05
CA GLN A 2 -21.03 60.22 42.85
C GLN A 2 -20.85 59.53 41.50
N THR A 3 -20.04 60.14 40.66
CA THR A 3 -19.75 59.79 39.26
C THR A 3 -18.82 58.57 39.18
N PRO A 4 -18.97 57.68 38.17
CA PRO A 4 -18.02 56.59 37.95
C PRO A 4 -16.80 57.08 37.16
N ALA A 5 -15.60 56.81 37.70
CA ALA A 5 -14.32 57.07 37.06
C ALA A 5 -14.07 56.05 35.92
N GLN A 6 -13.89 56.57 34.71
CA GLN A 6 -13.47 55.81 33.54
C GLN A 6 -12.06 55.25 33.75
N HIS A 7 -11.92 53.93 33.84
CA HIS A 7 -10.64 53.25 33.74
C HIS A 7 -10.36 52.92 32.27
N GLN A 8 -9.50 53.72 31.64
CA GLN A 8 -8.90 53.40 30.33
C GLN A 8 -8.08 52.10 30.47
N HIS A 9 -8.52 51.04 29.79
CA HIS A 9 -7.69 49.86 29.56
C HIS A 9 -6.62 50.21 28.53
N GLN A 10 -5.38 50.39 28.97
CA GLN A 10 -4.23 50.37 28.08
C GLN A 10 -3.95 48.92 27.68
N HIS A 11 -4.17 48.60 26.41
CA HIS A 11 -3.72 47.35 25.81
C HIS A 11 -2.17 47.34 25.76
N PRO A 12 -1.50 46.25 26.16
CA PRO A 12 -0.07 46.14 25.97
C PRO A 12 0.23 46.02 24.46
N HIS A 13 1.17 46.83 23.98
CA HIS A 13 1.66 46.79 22.61
C HIS A 13 2.19 45.40 22.22
N PRO A 14 2.07 44.98 20.94
CA PRO A 14 2.68 43.75 20.46
C PRO A 14 4.20 43.93 20.42
N HIS A 15 4.92 43.03 21.09
CA HIS A 15 6.37 42.90 20.93
C HIS A 15 6.70 42.59 19.46
N PRO A 16 7.74 43.22 18.87
CA PRO A 16 8.18 42.85 17.53
C PRO A 16 8.69 41.40 17.56
N HIS A 17 8.13 40.56 16.69
CA HIS A 17 8.64 39.23 16.41
C HIS A 17 10.11 39.33 16.00
N GLN A 18 11.03 38.94 16.89
CA GLN A 18 12.38 38.60 16.49
C GLN A 18 12.29 37.32 15.63
N PRO A 19 12.90 37.28 14.43
CA PRO A 19 13.07 36.03 13.72
C PRO A 19 14.04 35.19 14.56
N MET A 20 13.54 34.09 15.14
CA MET A 20 14.40 33.06 15.71
C MET A 20 15.27 32.52 14.57
N ALA A 21 16.52 32.96 14.52
CA ALA A 21 17.53 32.34 13.67
C ALA A 21 17.70 30.90 14.17
N GLY A 22 17.07 29.95 13.48
CA GLY A 22 17.41 28.54 13.63
C GLY A 22 18.91 28.35 13.36
N PRO A 23 19.56 27.35 13.96
CA PRO A 23 20.99 27.12 13.76
C PRO A 23 21.25 26.97 12.25
N SER A 24 21.96 27.95 11.69
CA SER A 24 22.31 28.07 10.28
C SER A 24 23.43 27.11 9.84
N GLY A 25 23.77 26.13 10.67
CA GLY A 25 24.72 25.08 10.34
C GLY A 25 23.96 23.81 10.00
N GLY A 26 23.98 23.43 8.71
CA GLY A 26 23.75 22.03 8.36
C GLY A 26 24.75 21.12 9.08
N PRO A 27 24.57 19.79 9.05
CA PRO A 27 25.54 18.87 9.60
C PRO A 27 26.95 19.19 9.04
N PRO A 28 28.01 19.10 9.87
CA PRO A 28 29.37 19.38 9.40
C PRO A 28 29.71 18.48 8.21
N PRO A 29 30.46 18.98 7.21
CA PRO A 29 30.84 18.17 6.07
C PRO A 29 31.66 16.96 6.53
N VAL A 30 31.35 15.80 5.94
CA VAL A 30 32.10 14.56 6.19
C VAL A 30 33.52 14.74 5.66
N PRO A 31 34.57 14.44 6.45
CA PRO A 31 35.96 14.52 5.98
C PRO A 31 36.21 13.57 4.79
N ASP A 32 37.02 13.99 3.82
CA ASP A 32 37.36 13.16 2.65
C ASP A 32 38.00 11.82 3.04
N SER A 33 38.69 11.76 4.18
CA SER A 33 39.26 10.53 4.74
C SER A 33 38.22 9.47 5.12
N GLU A 34 36.95 9.86 5.25
CA GLU A 34 35.83 8.97 5.57
C GLU A 34 35.03 8.58 4.31
N LEU A 35 35.37 9.14 3.14
CA LEU A 35 34.71 8.84 1.87
C LEU A 35 35.43 7.71 1.13
N THR A 36 34.67 6.68 0.73
CA THR A 36 35.18 5.65 -0.19
C THR A 36 34.80 6.03 -1.62
N LEU A 37 35.81 6.25 -2.47
CA LEU A 37 35.60 6.54 -3.88
C LEU A 37 35.26 5.25 -4.64
N LEU A 38 34.16 5.29 -5.38
CA LEU A 38 33.71 4.17 -6.22
C LEU A 38 34.04 4.45 -7.70
N PRO A 39 34.58 3.46 -8.43
CA PRO A 39 34.94 3.63 -9.83
C PRO A 39 33.70 3.51 -10.72
N LEU A 40 32.98 4.61 -10.92
CA LEU A 40 31.71 4.63 -11.66
C LEU A 40 31.87 5.25 -13.06
N SER A 41 31.09 4.73 -14.00
CA SER A 41 30.93 5.22 -15.36
C SER A 41 29.46 5.42 -15.69
N LEU A 42 29.17 6.42 -16.52
CA LEU A 42 27.82 6.74 -16.97
C LEU A 42 27.64 6.32 -18.43
N ASP A 43 26.56 5.60 -18.70
CA ASP A 43 26.12 5.27 -20.05
C ASP A 43 25.25 6.43 -20.57
N PRO A 44 25.69 7.15 -21.62
CA PRO A 44 24.96 8.32 -22.13
C PRO A 44 23.72 7.94 -22.95
N THR A 45 23.44 6.64 -23.15
CA THR A 45 22.31 6.19 -23.96
C THR A 45 20.98 6.55 -23.28
N PRO A 46 20.07 7.29 -23.97
CA PRO A 46 18.76 7.61 -23.42
C PRO A 46 17.99 6.34 -23.04
N LEU A 47 17.44 6.32 -21.82
CA LEU A 47 16.71 5.17 -21.27
C LEU A 47 17.53 3.86 -21.25
N SER A 48 18.86 3.93 -21.09
CA SER A 48 19.67 2.74 -20.79
C SER A 48 19.08 1.98 -19.59
N PRO A 49 19.03 0.64 -19.61
CA PRO A 49 18.60 -0.14 -18.44
C PRO A 49 19.60 -0.02 -17.28
N THR A 50 20.85 0.32 -17.57
CA THR A 50 21.95 0.43 -16.60
C THR A 50 22.74 1.72 -16.86
N PRO A 51 22.16 2.90 -16.56
CA PRO A 51 22.81 4.18 -16.79
C PRO A 51 24.07 4.38 -15.94
N VAL A 52 24.15 3.75 -14.76
CA VAL A 52 25.32 3.78 -13.87
C VAL A 52 25.92 2.38 -13.80
N LYS A 53 27.22 2.28 -14.06
CA LYS A 53 27.99 1.02 -14.05
C LYS A 53 29.35 1.22 -13.38
N PHE A 54 29.90 0.17 -12.78
CA PHE A 54 31.31 0.20 -12.38
C PHE A 54 32.23 0.18 -13.61
N THR A 55 33.34 0.91 -13.53
CA THR A 55 34.35 0.97 -14.59
C THR A 55 34.97 -0.40 -14.79
N VAL A 56 34.98 -0.87 -16.04
CA VAL A 56 35.55 -2.18 -16.40
C VAL A 56 37.06 -2.16 -16.19
N GLY A 57 37.58 -3.10 -15.40
CA GLY A 57 39.01 -3.26 -15.16
C GLY A 57 39.54 -2.62 -13.87
N GLU A 58 38.69 -1.91 -13.11
CA GLU A 58 39.04 -1.38 -11.80
C GLU A 58 38.58 -2.33 -10.67
N THR A 59 39.39 -2.44 -9.61
CA THR A 59 39.06 -3.28 -8.46
C THR A 59 38.01 -2.60 -7.59
N LEU A 60 36.89 -3.27 -7.35
CA LEU A 60 35.85 -2.78 -6.44
C LEU A 60 36.34 -2.78 -4.99
N PRO A 61 36.08 -1.72 -4.21
CA PRO A 61 36.31 -1.75 -2.77
C PRO A 61 35.54 -2.89 -2.10
N SER A 62 36.09 -3.44 -1.02
CA SER A 62 35.49 -4.55 -0.28
C SER A 62 34.08 -4.20 0.21
N GLY A 63 33.10 -5.06 -0.08
CA GLY A 63 31.71 -4.88 0.35
C GLY A 63 30.80 -4.26 -0.70
N PHE A 64 31.32 -3.86 -1.87
CA PHE A 64 30.51 -3.38 -2.99
C PHE A 64 30.39 -4.42 -4.11
N ALA A 65 29.21 -4.51 -4.70
CA ALA A 65 28.88 -5.37 -5.82
C ALA A 65 28.09 -4.60 -6.88
N SER A 66 28.09 -5.09 -8.13
CA SER A 66 27.30 -4.49 -9.21
C SER A 66 25.81 -4.35 -8.87
N ALA A 67 25.28 -5.27 -8.06
CA ALA A 67 23.89 -5.26 -7.60
C ALA A 67 23.55 -4.03 -6.73
N ASP A 68 24.53 -3.38 -6.11
CA ASP A 68 24.30 -2.16 -5.33
C ASP A 68 23.85 -0.99 -6.22
N LEU A 69 24.16 -1.05 -7.53
CA LEU A 69 23.73 -0.06 -8.50
C LEU A 69 22.30 -0.31 -9.02
N ASP A 70 21.69 -1.46 -8.74
CA ASP A 70 20.36 -1.82 -9.27
C ASP A 70 19.28 -0.84 -8.79
N GLN A 71 19.31 -0.48 -7.51
CA GLN A 71 18.34 0.48 -6.95
C GLN A 71 18.51 1.89 -7.53
N VAL A 72 19.75 2.31 -7.77
CA VAL A 72 20.06 3.62 -8.37
C VAL A 72 19.62 3.64 -9.83
N ASN A 73 19.91 2.58 -10.57
CA ASN A 73 19.50 2.43 -11.97
C ASN A 73 17.98 2.39 -12.11
N GLU A 74 17.30 1.65 -11.23
CA GLU A 74 15.83 1.60 -11.20
C GLU A 74 15.22 2.96 -10.85
N LEU A 75 15.75 3.65 -9.83
CA LEU A 75 15.31 5.00 -9.49
C LEU A 75 15.50 5.97 -10.66
N ALA A 76 16.67 5.94 -11.33
CA ALA A 76 16.94 6.76 -12.50
C ALA A 76 15.91 6.49 -13.62
N ARG A 77 15.58 5.21 -13.87
CA ARG A 77 14.53 4.85 -14.84
C ARG A 77 13.16 5.34 -14.43
N ILE A 78 12.76 5.18 -13.16
CA ILE A 78 11.47 5.67 -12.65
C ILE A 78 11.40 7.18 -12.85
N LEU A 79 12.44 7.93 -12.51
CA LEU A 79 12.45 9.39 -12.69
C LEU A 79 12.39 9.81 -14.16
N LEU A 80 13.00 9.05 -15.07
CA LEU A 80 12.95 9.34 -16.51
C LEU A 80 11.63 8.92 -17.18
N THR A 81 10.95 7.88 -16.67
CA THR A 81 9.74 7.30 -17.29
C THR A 81 8.43 7.73 -16.63
N ALA A 82 8.43 7.95 -15.32
CA ALA A 82 7.26 8.38 -14.56
C ALA A 82 7.02 9.89 -14.65
N SER A 83 8.06 10.66 -14.97
CA SER A 83 7.98 12.12 -14.99
C SER A 83 7.53 12.62 -16.35
N ASN A 84 6.56 13.56 -16.32
CA ASN A 84 6.43 14.53 -17.41
C ASN A 84 7.84 15.11 -17.67
N PRO A 85 8.33 15.21 -18.91
CA PRO A 85 9.69 15.69 -19.21
C PRO A 85 10.03 17.06 -18.60
N ASN A 86 9.05 17.81 -18.09
CA ASN A 86 9.21 19.06 -17.36
C ASN A 86 9.43 18.91 -15.83
N VAL A 87 9.40 17.70 -15.28
CA VAL A 87 9.51 17.42 -13.83
C VAL A 87 10.82 16.68 -13.58
N VAL A 88 11.91 17.45 -13.40
CA VAL A 88 13.27 16.93 -13.14
C VAL A 88 13.42 16.42 -11.71
N PHE A 89 12.57 16.89 -10.79
CA PHE A 89 12.57 16.50 -9.39
C PHE A 89 11.18 16.02 -8.98
N PRO A 90 11.08 14.94 -8.17
CA PRO A 90 9.79 14.47 -7.69
C PRO A 90 9.05 15.61 -6.98
N PRO A 91 7.80 15.92 -7.37
CA PRO A 91 7.04 16.95 -6.70
C PRO A 91 6.80 16.55 -5.25
N PRO A 92 6.61 17.51 -4.33
CA PRO A 92 6.20 17.18 -2.96
C PRO A 92 4.92 16.33 -3.02
N PRO A 93 4.75 15.35 -2.10
CA PRO A 93 3.57 14.50 -2.08
C PRO A 93 2.30 15.35 -2.10
N GLN A 94 1.57 15.35 -3.22
CA GLN A 94 0.37 16.17 -3.34
C GLN A 94 -0.78 15.49 -2.58
N PRO A 95 -1.55 16.24 -1.77
CA PRO A 95 -2.70 15.70 -1.03
C PRO A 95 -3.94 15.47 -1.93
N VAL A 96 -3.85 15.71 -3.24
CA VAL A 96 -5.00 15.66 -4.15
C VAL A 96 -5.09 14.32 -4.85
N VAL A 97 -6.31 13.79 -4.96
CA VAL A 97 -6.66 12.62 -5.79
C VAL A 97 -6.16 12.87 -7.21
N ASN A 98 -5.14 12.12 -7.63
CA ASN A 98 -4.53 12.28 -8.93
C ASN A 98 -5.33 11.57 -10.03
N GLU A 99 -5.06 11.89 -11.30
CA GLU A 99 -5.69 11.24 -12.46
C GLU A 99 -5.53 9.71 -12.43
N ARG A 100 -4.44 9.21 -11.82
CA ARG A 100 -4.21 7.79 -11.58
C ARG A 100 -5.26 7.20 -10.64
N SER A 101 -5.49 7.80 -9.48
CA SER A 101 -6.56 7.40 -8.55
C SER A 101 -7.94 7.39 -9.20
N LYS A 102 -8.24 8.34 -10.11
CA LYS A 102 -9.48 8.33 -10.89
C LYS A 102 -9.57 7.12 -11.81
N LYS A 103 -8.49 6.77 -12.52
CA LYS A 103 -8.43 5.57 -13.38
C LYS A 103 -8.60 4.28 -12.58
N ILE A 104 -7.95 4.18 -11.41
CA ILE A 104 -8.10 3.05 -10.49
C ILE A 104 -9.56 2.92 -10.05
N ALA A 105 -10.16 4.02 -9.58
CA ALA A 105 -11.56 4.03 -9.15
C ALA A 105 -12.52 3.63 -10.28
N SER A 106 -12.28 4.12 -11.50
CA SER A 106 -13.08 3.79 -12.68
C SER A 106 -12.98 2.30 -13.06
N ALA A 107 -11.77 1.74 -13.11
CA ALA A 107 -11.56 0.31 -13.39
C ALA A 107 -12.20 -0.58 -12.32
N LYS A 108 -12.03 -0.21 -11.04
CA LYS A 108 -12.69 -0.89 -9.92
C LYS A 108 -14.22 -0.84 -10.03
N GLU A 109 -14.80 0.31 -10.37
CA GLU A 109 -16.25 0.44 -10.48
C GLU A 109 -16.80 -0.35 -11.68
N ALA A 110 -16.10 -0.37 -12.81
CA ALA A 110 -16.44 -1.25 -13.91
C ALA A 110 -16.42 -2.73 -13.47
N GLY A 111 -15.42 -3.13 -12.66
CA GLY A 111 -15.36 -4.46 -12.05
C GLY A 111 -16.54 -4.75 -11.13
N ASN A 112 -16.98 -3.77 -10.32
CA ASN A 112 -18.16 -3.89 -9.47
C ASN A 112 -19.44 -4.13 -10.30
N VAL A 113 -19.58 -3.43 -11.43
CA VAL A 113 -20.71 -3.61 -12.35
C VAL A 113 -20.70 -5.01 -12.96
N ALA A 114 -19.56 -5.50 -13.44
CA ALA A 114 -19.42 -6.85 -13.98
C ALA A 114 -19.71 -7.92 -12.89
N PHE A 115 -19.21 -7.71 -11.68
CA PHE A 115 -19.44 -8.60 -10.54
C PHE A 115 -20.94 -8.70 -10.21
N LYS A 116 -21.66 -7.58 -10.16
CA LYS A 116 -23.11 -7.57 -9.92
C LYS A 116 -23.91 -8.29 -11.01
N LYS A 117 -23.39 -8.36 -12.24
CA LYS A 117 -24.01 -9.09 -13.36
C LYS A 117 -23.68 -10.59 -13.37
N GLY A 118 -22.88 -11.08 -12.42
CA GLY A 118 -22.40 -12.47 -12.41
C GLY A 118 -21.29 -12.76 -13.42
N GLN A 119 -20.70 -11.73 -14.03
CA GLN A 119 -19.62 -11.86 -15.01
C GLN A 119 -18.27 -11.92 -14.28
N TRP A 120 -18.00 -13.02 -13.59
CA TRP A 120 -16.87 -13.13 -12.67
C TRP A 120 -15.51 -12.93 -13.35
N GLN A 121 -15.31 -13.55 -14.51
CA GLN A 121 -14.05 -13.45 -15.27
C GLN A 121 -13.77 -12.04 -15.76
N ASP A 122 -14.79 -11.30 -16.18
CA ASP A 122 -14.63 -9.91 -16.60
C ASP A 122 -14.39 -8.99 -15.39
N ALA A 123 -15.04 -9.26 -14.26
CA ALA A 123 -14.76 -8.57 -13.01
C ALA A 123 -13.31 -8.77 -12.56
N ILE A 124 -12.77 -10.00 -12.64
CA ILE A 124 -11.38 -10.32 -12.33
C ILE A 124 -10.40 -9.51 -13.19
N LYS A 125 -10.64 -9.42 -14.50
CA LYS A 125 -9.81 -8.62 -15.42
C LYS A 125 -9.81 -7.13 -15.03
N LEU A 126 -10.98 -6.58 -14.75
CA LEU A 126 -11.14 -5.17 -14.39
C LEU A 126 -10.51 -4.84 -13.03
N TYR A 127 -10.65 -5.73 -12.04
CA TYR A 127 -9.94 -5.56 -10.76
C TYR A 127 -8.43 -5.75 -10.89
N THR A 128 -7.96 -6.63 -11.78
CA THR A 128 -6.54 -6.78 -12.08
C THR A 128 -5.97 -5.51 -12.69
N MET A 129 -6.65 -4.93 -13.68
CA MET A 129 -6.28 -3.61 -14.23
C MET A 129 -6.24 -2.54 -13.14
N SER A 130 -7.22 -2.52 -12.23
CA SER A 130 -7.23 -1.60 -11.08
C SER A 130 -6.02 -1.82 -10.15
N ALA A 131 -5.67 -3.07 -9.87
CA ALA A 131 -4.54 -3.43 -9.02
C ALA A 131 -3.19 -3.07 -9.68
N ASP A 132 -3.04 -3.33 -10.99
CA ASP A 132 -1.82 -3.03 -11.73
C ASP A 132 -1.53 -1.52 -11.77
N ILE A 133 -2.56 -0.70 -12.00
CA ILE A 133 -2.41 0.77 -12.01
C ILE A 133 -2.04 1.29 -10.60
N ALA A 134 -2.59 0.67 -9.54
CA ALA A 134 -2.28 1.00 -8.16
C ALA A 134 -0.86 0.60 -7.77
N ALA A 135 -0.41 -0.59 -8.20
CA ALA A 135 0.93 -1.11 -7.96
C ALA A 135 2.00 -0.36 -8.76
N SER A 136 1.67 0.15 -9.96
CA SER A 136 2.57 0.94 -10.80
C SER A 136 2.68 2.41 -10.36
N ARG A 137 2.33 2.75 -9.11
CA ARG A 137 2.39 4.13 -8.62
C ARG A 137 3.86 4.52 -8.38
N PRO A 138 4.31 5.70 -8.84
CA PRO A 138 5.69 6.13 -8.63
C PRO A 138 6.05 6.22 -7.14
N VAL A 139 7.29 5.88 -6.80
CA VAL A 139 7.79 5.81 -5.41
C VAL A 139 7.73 7.13 -4.64
N PHE A 140 7.65 8.27 -5.35
CA PHE A 140 7.56 9.60 -4.76
C PHE A 140 6.13 10.03 -4.39
N GLU A 141 5.10 9.30 -4.83
CA GLU A 141 3.73 9.55 -4.39
C GLU A 141 3.47 8.93 -3.00
N ALA A 142 2.54 9.50 -2.24
CA ALA A 142 2.30 9.04 -0.88
C ALA A 142 1.84 7.56 -0.84
N ASN A 143 2.61 6.75 -0.11
CA ASN A 143 2.43 5.30 -0.01
C ASN A 143 1.06 4.88 0.54
N VAL A 144 0.43 5.73 1.37
CA VAL A 144 -0.91 5.49 1.94
C VAL A 144 -1.94 5.27 0.84
N TYR A 145 -1.94 6.07 -0.22
CA TYR A 145 -2.89 5.91 -1.33
C TYR A 145 -2.64 4.62 -2.11
N ALA A 146 -1.38 4.28 -2.37
CA ALA A 146 -1.00 3.06 -3.07
C ALA A 146 -1.52 1.81 -2.33
N ARG A 147 -1.28 1.75 -1.01
CA ARG A 147 -1.71 0.62 -0.17
C ARG A 147 -3.21 0.51 -0.09
N ASP A 148 -3.91 1.61 0.09
CA ASP A 148 -5.36 1.62 0.26
C ASP A 148 -6.10 1.21 -1.01
N GLU A 149 -5.70 1.75 -2.15
CA GLU A 149 -6.29 1.44 -3.44
C GLU A 149 -5.99 0.01 -3.88
N LEU A 150 -4.74 -0.45 -3.71
CA LEU A 150 -4.35 -1.81 -4.03
C LEU A 150 -5.10 -2.82 -3.16
N ALA A 151 -5.18 -2.59 -1.83
CA ALA A 151 -5.92 -3.46 -0.93
C ALA A 151 -7.42 -3.54 -1.30
N LEU A 152 -8.04 -2.44 -1.70
CA LEU A 152 -9.43 -2.43 -2.16
C LEU A 152 -9.62 -3.25 -3.45
N ALA A 153 -8.74 -3.09 -4.43
CA ALA A 153 -8.80 -3.83 -5.69
C ALA A 153 -8.63 -5.34 -5.47
N LEU A 154 -7.64 -5.74 -4.67
CA LEU A 154 -7.37 -7.14 -4.33
C LEU A 154 -8.51 -7.76 -3.50
N ALA A 155 -9.09 -7.03 -2.55
CA ALA A 155 -10.22 -7.55 -1.76
C ALA A 155 -11.47 -7.81 -2.61
N ASN A 156 -11.69 -7.01 -3.65
CA ASN A 156 -12.78 -7.21 -4.60
C ASN A 156 -12.46 -8.33 -5.60
N ARG A 157 -11.21 -8.44 -6.06
CA ARG A 157 -10.75 -9.54 -6.92
C ARG A 157 -10.82 -10.88 -6.20
N SER A 158 -10.45 -10.95 -4.93
CA SER A 158 -10.63 -12.12 -4.06
C SER A 158 -12.10 -12.58 -4.01
N ALA A 159 -13.03 -11.63 -3.91
CA ALA A 159 -14.46 -11.94 -3.95
C ALA A 159 -14.87 -12.53 -5.32
N ALA A 160 -14.40 -11.94 -6.41
CA ALA A 160 -14.66 -12.41 -7.77
C ALA A 160 -14.08 -13.81 -8.03
N TYR A 161 -12.85 -14.07 -7.57
CA TYR A 161 -12.24 -15.41 -7.62
C TYR A 161 -13.04 -16.43 -6.82
N THR A 162 -13.51 -16.07 -5.61
CA THR A 162 -14.37 -16.95 -4.81
C THR A 162 -15.66 -17.28 -5.56
N SER A 163 -16.31 -16.29 -6.16
CA SER A 163 -17.52 -16.48 -6.98
C SER A 163 -17.26 -17.24 -8.29
N ALA A 164 -16.04 -17.21 -8.83
CA ALA A 164 -15.62 -17.95 -10.01
C ALA A 164 -15.23 -19.42 -9.71
N GLY A 165 -15.15 -19.82 -8.44
CA GLY A 165 -14.65 -21.14 -8.04
C GLY A 165 -13.12 -21.24 -7.92
N GLU A 166 -12.40 -20.13 -8.08
CA GLU A 166 -10.94 -20.05 -8.04
C GLU A 166 -10.42 -19.75 -6.62
N TYR A 167 -10.67 -20.67 -5.69
CA TYR A 167 -10.49 -20.42 -4.25
C TYR A 167 -9.04 -20.17 -3.83
N VAL A 168 -8.07 -20.79 -4.49
CA VAL A 168 -6.64 -20.58 -4.21
C VAL A 168 -6.23 -19.15 -4.56
N ASN A 169 -6.65 -18.65 -5.73
CA ASN A 169 -6.40 -17.27 -6.15
C ASN A 169 -7.09 -16.27 -5.20
N ALA A 170 -8.31 -16.60 -4.75
CA ALA A 170 -9.02 -15.80 -3.76
C ALA A 170 -8.28 -15.71 -2.43
N LEU A 171 -7.69 -16.81 -1.96
CA LEU A 171 -6.92 -16.87 -0.72
C LEU A 171 -5.63 -16.04 -0.82
N VAL A 172 -4.89 -16.17 -1.93
CA VAL A 172 -3.67 -15.39 -2.19
C VAL A 172 -3.97 -13.88 -2.14
N ASP A 173 -5.02 -13.45 -2.83
CA ASP A 173 -5.43 -12.04 -2.81
C ASP A 173 -5.83 -11.58 -1.40
N ALA A 174 -6.56 -12.41 -0.64
CA ALA A 174 -6.96 -12.07 0.72
C ALA A 174 -5.76 -11.93 1.68
N GLU A 175 -4.74 -12.78 1.54
CA GLU A 175 -3.51 -12.67 2.32
C GLU A 175 -2.72 -11.43 1.96
N ALA A 176 -2.61 -11.09 0.67
CA ALA A 176 -2.00 -9.85 0.23
C ALA A 176 -2.73 -8.63 0.82
N VAL A 177 -4.06 -8.64 0.89
CA VAL A 177 -4.85 -7.59 1.55
C VAL A 177 -4.51 -7.45 3.04
N ILE A 178 -4.37 -8.58 3.76
CA ILE A 178 -4.00 -8.55 5.19
C ILE A 178 -2.57 -8.02 5.38
N GLN A 179 -1.63 -8.34 4.47
CA GLN A 179 -0.28 -7.79 4.51
C GLN A 179 -0.29 -6.27 4.25
N LEU A 180 -1.13 -5.80 3.32
CA LEU A 180 -1.25 -4.37 3.00
C LEU A 180 -1.97 -3.59 4.11
N LYS A 181 -3.05 -4.13 4.67
CA LYS A 181 -3.94 -3.47 5.65
C LYS A 181 -4.38 -4.44 6.75
N ARG A 182 -3.45 -4.84 7.63
CA ARG A 182 -3.71 -5.81 8.70
C ARG A 182 -4.94 -5.53 9.57
N PRO A 183 -5.23 -4.28 10.01
CA PRO A 183 -6.39 -4.01 10.84
C PRO A 183 -7.74 -4.01 10.09
N TRP A 184 -7.71 -4.12 8.76
CA TRP A 184 -8.93 -4.02 7.96
C TRP A 184 -9.67 -5.36 7.91
N ILE A 185 -10.79 -5.44 8.62
CA ILE A 185 -11.57 -6.67 8.79
C ILE A 185 -11.99 -7.35 7.49
N LYS A 186 -12.17 -6.59 6.41
CA LYS A 186 -12.55 -7.16 5.11
C LYS A 186 -11.49 -8.11 4.55
N GLY A 187 -10.20 -7.89 4.82
CA GLY A 187 -9.15 -8.82 4.42
C GLY A 187 -9.30 -10.19 5.10
N HIS A 188 -9.52 -10.18 6.41
CA HIS A 188 -9.78 -11.38 7.22
C HIS A 188 -11.07 -12.08 6.79
N PHE A 189 -12.13 -11.31 6.52
CA PHE A 189 -13.39 -11.84 6.02
C PHE A 189 -13.22 -12.55 4.66
N ARG A 190 -12.48 -11.94 3.71
CA ARG A 190 -12.18 -12.57 2.41
C ARG A 190 -11.37 -13.85 2.58
N LYS A 191 -10.36 -13.85 3.45
CA LYS A 191 -9.54 -15.05 3.75
C LYS A 191 -10.42 -16.18 4.28
N GLY A 192 -11.27 -15.89 5.27
CA GLY A 192 -12.18 -16.88 5.83
C GLY A 192 -13.16 -17.41 4.77
N LYS A 193 -13.79 -16.56 3.94
CA LYS A 193 -14.70 -17.04 2.87
C LYS A 193 -14.00 -17.93 1.84
N ALA A 194 -12.76 -17.61 1.45
CA ALA A 194 -11.98 -18.46 0.56
C ALA A 194 -11.67 -19.83 1.19
N LEU A 195 -11.29 -19.85 2.48
CA LEU A 195 -11.01 -21.09 3.22
C LEU A 195 -12.26 -21.95 3.43
N VAL A 196 -13.42 -21.34 3.71
CA VAL A 196 -14.72 -22.04 3.75
C VAL A 196 -15.03 -22.71 2.41
N ALA A 197 -14.81 -22.00 1.29
CA ALA A 197 -15.04 -22.55 -0.04
C ALA A 197 -14.09 -23.73 -0.36
N MET A 198 -12.93 -23.79 0.29
CA MET A 198 -11.99 -24.92 0.23
C MET A 198 -12.26 -26.02 1.29
N SER A 199 -13.35 -25.93 2.06
CA SER A 199 -13.66 -26.84 3.17
C SER A 199 -12.58 -26.94 4.27
N ARG A 200 -11.78 -25.87 4.42
CA ARG A 200 -10.75 -25.70 5.47
C ARG A 200 -11.35 -24.90 6.63
N PHE A 201 -12.33 -25.50 7.30
CA PHE A 201 -13.21 -24.80 8.25
C PHE A 201 -12.48 -24.30 9.50
N GLU A 202 -11.53 -25.05 10.03
CA GLU A 202 -10.75 -24.69 11.21
C GLU A 202 -9.93 -23.42 10.95
N GLU A 203 -9.23 -23.37 9.82
CA GLU A 203 -8.45 -22.19 9.40
C GLU A 203 -9.36 -21.00 9.06
N ALA A 204 -10.53 -21.24 8.48
CA ALA A 204 -11.51 -20.20 8.23
C ALA A 204 -12.00 -19.54 9.53
N ARG A 205 -12.28 -20.36 10.55
CA ARG A 205 -12.67 -19.89 11.88
C ARG A 205 -11.57 -19.01 12.49
N GLU A 206 -10.32 -19.44 12.44
CA GLU A 206 -9.18 -18.65 12.92
C GLU A 206 -9.06 -17.31 12.21
N ALA A 207 -9.23 -17.28 10.88
CA ALA A 207 -9.20 -16.04 10.11
C ALA A 207 -10.32 -15.07 10.54
N PHE A 208 -11.55 -15.57 10.74
CA PHE A 208 -12.65 -14.72 11.20
C PHE A 208 -12.46 -14.20 12.63
N LEU A 209 -11.98 -15.06 13.54
CA LEU A 209 -11.66 -14.66 14.92
C LEU A 209 -10.54 -13.61 14.97
N LEU A 210 -9.52 -13.73 14.11
CA LEU A 210 -8.47 -12.71 14.01
C LEU A 210 -9.04 -11.37 13.52
N GLY A 211 -10.00 -11.39 12.59
CA GLY A 211 -10.74 -10.19 12.19
C GLY A 211 -11.49 -9.54 13.36
N LEU A 212 -12.17 -10.35 14.19
CA LEU A 212 -12.90 -9.88 15.38
C LEU A 212 -11.99 -9.30 16.46
N GLN A 213 -10.70 -9.66 16.52
CA GLN A 213 -9.74 -8.99 17.40
C GLN A 213 -9.53 -7.52 17.04
N PHE A 214 -9.70 -7.15 15.76
CA PHE A 214 -9.61 -5.76 15.30
C PHE A 214 -10.94 -5.00 15.41
N ASP A 215 -12.06 -5.66 15.16
CA ASP A 215 -13.41 -5.11 15.35
C ASP A 215 -14.35 -6.17 15.95
N PRO A 216 -14.53 -6.19 17.29
CA PRO A 216 -15.41 -7.14 17.95
C PRO A 216 -16.90 -6.95 17.65
N THR A 217 -17.29 -5.81 17.08
CA THR A 217 -18.69 -5.48 16.78
C THR A 217 -19.08 -5.80 15.35
N ALA A 218 -18.15 -6.35 14.55
CA ALA A 218 -18.38 -6.71 13.16
C ALA A 218 -19.34 -7.91 13.04
N GLU A 219 -20.65 -7.61 12.89
CA GLU A 219 -21.70 -8.61 12.75
C GLU A 219 -21.43 -9.61 11.62
N GLU A 220 -20.86 -9.15 10.50
CA GLU A 220 -20.51 -10.00 9.35
C GLU A 220 -19.52 -11.11 9.73
N LEU A 221 -18.53 -10.80 10.58
CA LEU A 221 -17.55 -11.77 11.05
C LEU A 221 -18.15 -12.69 12.11
N GLN A 222 -18.94 -12.16 13.04
CA GLN A 222 -19.59 -12.97 14.07
C GLN A 222 -20.53 -14.02 13.45
N ASN A 223 -21.31 -13.62 12.45
CA ASN A 223 -22.17 -14.53 11.70
C ASN A 223 -21.35 -15.59 10.95
N ALA A 224 -20.23 -15.20 10.33
CA ALA A 224 -19.35 -16.13 9.62
C ALA A 224 -18.67 -17.15 10.57
N VAL A 225 -18.30 -16.75 11.79
CA VAL A 225 -17.80 -17.69 12.82
C VAL A 225 -18.88 -18.70 13.17
N ASN A 226 -20.11 -18.25 13.44
CA ASN A 226 -21.22 -19.14 13.82
C ASN A 226 -21.53 -20.16 12.70
N GLU A 227 -21.57 -19.71 11.45
CA GLU A 227 -21.78 -20.56 10.27
C GLU A 227 -20.69 -21.64 10.15
N VAL A 228 -19.42 -21.26 10.32
CA VAL A 228 -18.30 -22.20 10.25
C VAL A 228 -18.31 -23.18 11.42
N GLU A 229 -18.64 -22.74 12.63
CA GLU A 229 -18.73 -23.65 13.79
C GLU A 229 -19.87 -24.67 13.65
N GLU A 230 -20.96 -24.31 12.98
CA GLU A 230 -22.00 -25.28 12.61
C GLU A 230 -21.49 -26.30 11.59
N GLN A 231 -20.76 -25.87 10.55
CA GLN A 231 -20.16 -26.76 9.55
C GLN A 231 -19.14 -27.72 10.17
N ILE A 232 -18.29 -27.25 11.09
CA ILE A 232 -17.36 -28.10 11.85
C ILE A 232 -18.13 -29.15 12.66
N ARG A 233 -19.16 -28.74 13.41
CA ARG A 233 -19.99 -29.69 14.19
C ARG A 233 -20.66 -30.73 13.31
N HIS A 234 -21.18 -30.34 12.15
CA HIS A 234 -21.79 -31.26 11.20
C HIS A 234 -20.77 -32.28 10.67
N ARG A 235 -19.58 -31.82 10.26
CA ARG A 235 -18.50 -32.66 9.77
C ARG A 235 -18.02 -33.67 10.82
N THR A 236 -17.85 -33.22 12.06
CA THR A 236 -17.45 -34.10 13.17
C THR A 236 -18.49 -35.18 13.47
N ARG A 237 -19.79 -34.84 13.40
CA ARG A 237 -20.87 -35.83 13.59
C ARG A 237 -20.86 -36.89 12.50
N GLN A 238 -20.67 -36.48 11.24
CA GLN A 238 -20.58 -37.41 10.11
C GLN A 238 -19.40 -38.36 10.23
N SER A 239 -18.22 -37.84 10.58
CA SER A 239 -17.03 -38.69 10.77
C SER A 239 -17.17 -39.71 11.90
N VAL A 240 -17.92 -39.39 12.95
CA VAL A 240 -18.20 -40.32 14.06
C VAL A 240 -19.24 -41.38 13.68
N SER A 241 -20.17 -41.08 12.77
CA SER A 241 -21.15 -42.07 12.30
C SER A 241 -20.61 -43.05 11.25
N GLU A 242 -19.53 -42.69 10.57
CA GLU A 242 -18.89 -43.51 9.51
C GLU A 242 -17.74 -44.39 10.03
N ALA A 243 -17.31 -44.19 11.29
CA ALA A 243 -16.24 -44.93 11.96
C ALA A 243 -16.80 -46.05 12.87
#